data_AF-A0A384JBG1-F1
#
_entry.id   AF-A0A384JBG1-F1
#
_cell.length_a   1.000
_cell.length_b   1.000
_cell.length_c   1.000
_cell.angle_alpha   90.00
_cell.angle_beta   90.00
_cell.angle_gamma   90.00
#
_symmetry.space_group_name_H-M   'P 1'
#
loop_
_entity.id
_entity.type
_entity.pdbx_description
1 polymer ?
#
loop_
_entity_poly.entity_id
_entity_poly.type
_entity_poly.pdbx_seq_one_letter_code
_entity_poly.pdbx_strand_id
1 'polypeptide(L)'
;MNIVEWAFGKRMTPAERLRKHQRSLEKTQRELDRERTKLENQEKKLIQEIKKSAKNGQMGAAKIQAKDLVRTRRYVEKFYSMRTQLQAISLRIQTVRTNEQMMQAMKGATGVLGSMNRSMNLPALQRIAMEFEKENDIMDQRQEMMDDAIDDVTGLEDEEEGEEVVEQVLEEIGIDLKAAMGETPQGLQSQAVAEGRVAQAVGGGGGPGGADPGDDDLQARLDSLRRD
;
A
#
# COMPACT_ATOMS: atom_id res chain seq x y z
N MET A 1 53.08 -12.70 13.99
CA MET A 1 52.14 -13.06 12.90
C MET A 1 51.67 -14.48 13.19
N ASN A 2 50.40 -14.67 13.53
CA ASN A 2 49.94 -15.87 14.23
C ASN A 2 49.60 -17.02 13.27
N ILE A 3 50.24 -18.18 13.49
CA ILE A 3 50.04 -19.46 12.75
C ILE A 3 48.58 -19.94 12.75
N VAL A 4 47.79 -19.53 13.75
CA VAL A 4 46.36 -19.83 13.87
C VAL A 4 45.52 -19.12 12.79
N GLU A 5 45.97 -17.96 12.26
CA GLU A 5 45.26 -17.23 11.20
C GLU A 5 45.38 -17.91 9.82
N TRP A 6 46.41 -18.73 9.60
CA TRP A 6 46.63 -19.45 8.34
C TRP A 6 45.79 -20.72 8.23
N ALA A 7 45.58 -21.43 9.36
CA ALA A 7 44.89 -22.71 9.38
C ALA A 7 43.35 -22.62 9.46
N PHE A 8 42.78 -21.51 9.97
CA PHE A 8 41.33 -21.40 10.20
C PHE A 8 40.64 -20.23 9.50
N GLY A 9 41.37 -19.47 8.68
CA GLY A 9 40.86 -18.24 8.06
C GLY A 9 40.60 -17.15 9.11
N LYS A 10 40.85 -15.89 8.76
CA LYS A 10 40.56 -14.77 9.66
C LYS A 10 39.08 -14.78 10.01
N ARG A 11 38.76 -15.02 11.29
CA ARG A 11 37.41 -14.84 11.81
C ARG A 11 37.04 -13.38 11.62
N MET A 12 36.02 -13.12 10.81
CA MET A 12 35.61 -11.78 10.43
C MET A 12 35.25 -10.97 11.67
N THR A 13 35.91 -9.83 11.83
CA THR A 13 35.69 -8.95 12.98
C THR A 13 34.25 -8.39 12.97
N PRO A 14 33.68 -8.00 14.12
CA PRO A 14 32.36 -7.36 14.16
C PRO A 14 32.26 -6.16 13.20
N ALA A 15 33.28 -5.31 13.14
CA ALA A 15 33.36 -4.20 12.19
C ALA A 15 33.37 -4.64 10.71
N GLU A 16 34.05 -5.73 10.36
CA GLU A 16 34.03 -6.28 8.99
C GLU A 16 32.68 -6.89 8.62
N ARG A 17 32.00 -7.55 9.59
CA ARG A 17 30.61 -8.00 9.44
C ARG A 17 29.67 -6.84 9.17
N LEU A 18 29.75 -5.78 9.98
CA LEU A 18 28.93 -4.59 9.83
C LEU A 18 29.12 -3.93 8.44
N ARG A 19 30.37 -3.81 7.98
CA ARG A 19 30.69 -3.32 6.63
C ARG A 19 30.17 -4.23 5.51
N LYS A 20 30.22 -5.56 5.70
CA LYS A 20 29.68 -6.51 4.71
C LYS A 20 28.15 -6.39 4.62
N HIS A 21 27.45 -6.29 5.75
CA HIS A 21 26.01 -6.09 5.79
C HIS A 21 25.59 -4.74 5.19
N GLN A 22 26.30 -3.64 5.51
CA GLN A 22 26.06 -2.34 4.90
C GLN A 22 26.13 -2.41 3.36
N ARG A 23 27.18 -3.02 2.79
CA ARG A 23 27.31 -3.20 1.34
C ARG A 23 26.22 -4.09 0.75
N SER A 24 25.80 -5.12 1.48
CA SER A 24 24.70 -5.99 1.06
C SER A 24 23.39 -5.21 1.00
N LEU A 25 23.09 -4.39 2.02
CA LEU A 25 21.91 -3.54 2.06
C LEU A 25 21.89 -2.53 0.92
N GLU A 26 23.01 -1.86 0.64
CA GLU A 26 23.12 -0.95 -0.52
C GLU A 26 22.89 -1.67 -1.85
N LYS A 27 23.36 -2.92 -1.98
CA LYS A 27 23.11 -3.72 -3.17
C LYS A 27 21.62 -4.05 -3.30
N THR A 28 20.99 -4.51 -2.22
CA THR A 28 19.55 -4.80 -2.18
C THR A 28 18.72 -3.55 -2.47
N GLN A 29 19.08 -2.38 -1.93
CA GLN A 29 18.40 -1.11 -2.26
C GLN A 29 18.40 -0.83 -3.77
N ARG A 30 19.55 -0.98 -4.44
CA ARG A 30 19.65 -0.80 -5.90
C ARG A 30 18.85 -1.85 -6.67
N GLU A 31 18.78 -3.07 -6.17
CA GLU A 31 17.96 -4.14 -6.77
C GLU A 31 16.46 -3.82 -6.64
N LEU A 32 16.01 -3.37 -5.46
CA LEU A 32 14.64 -2.91 -5.25
C LEU A 32 14.28 -1.73 -6.16
N ASP A 33 15.15 -0.73 -6.31
CA ASP A 33 14.91 0.41 -7.21
C ASP A 33 14.76 -0.04 -8.68
N ARG A 34 15.54 -1.05 -9.11
CA ARG A 34 15.43 -1.63 -10.47
C ARG A 34 14.13 -2.38 -10.65
N GLU A 35 13.73 -3.20 -9.66
CA GLU A 35 12.46 -3.93 -9.71
C GLU A 35 11.26 -2.98 -9.69
N ARG A 36 11.29 -1.95 -8.85
CA ARG A 36 10.29 -0.88 -8.85
C ARG A 36 10.16 -0.25 -10.24
N THR A 37 11.26 0.15 -10.85
CA THR A 37 11.25 0.75 -12.20
C THR A 37 10.66 -0.20 -13.25
N LYS A 38 10.89 -1.52 -13.12
CA LYS A 38 10.25 -2.51 -14.01
C LYS A 38 8.73 -2.56 -13.80
N LEU A 39 8.27 -2.53 -12.54
CA LEU A 39 6.85 -2.52 -12.21
C LEU A 39 6.18 -1.23 -12.67
N GLU A 40 6.80 -0.06 -12.49
CA GLU A 40 6.29 1.23 -13.02
C GLU A 40 6.15 1.21 -14.56
N ASN A 41 7.06 0.52 -15.26
CA ASN A 41 6.95 0.35 -16.71
C ASN A 41 5.87 -0.66 -17.10
N GLN A 42 5.66 -1.72 -16.30
CA GLN A 42 4.56 -2.66 -16.48
C GLN A 42 3.21 -1.98 -16.23
N GLU A 43 3.11 -1.14 -15.21
CA GLU A 43 1.93 -0.32 -14.90
C GLU A 43 1.53 0.53 -16.12
N LYS A 44 2.48 1.24 -16.73
CA LYS A 44 2.23 2.03 -17.95
C LYS A 44 1.72 1.19 -19.12
N LYS A 45 2.22 -0.04 -19.29
CA LYS A 45 1.74 -0.98 -20.32
C LYS A 45 0.34 -1.47 -20.02
N LEU A 46 0.07 -1.87 -18.77
CA LEU A 46 -1.25 -2.29 -18.31
C LEU A 46 -2.29 -1.18 -18.55
N ILE A 47 -1.98 0.08 -18.27
CA ILE A 47 -2.86 1.22 -18.57
C ILE A 47 -3.21 1.30 -20.06
N GLN A 48 -2.22 1.11 -20.95
CA GLN A 48 -2.45 1.12 -22.40
C GLN A 48 -3.30 -0.07 -22.85
N GLU A 49 -3.06 -1.25 -22.29
CA GLU A 49 -3.83 -2.47 -22.58
C GLU A 49 -5.28 -2.35 -22.08
N ILE A 50 -5.50 -1.84 -20.87
CA ILE A 50 -6.84 -1.58 -20.31
C ILE A 50 -7.62 -0.63 -21.22
N LYS A 51 -6.99 0.47 -21.66
CA LYS A 51 -7.60 1.41 -22.63
C LYS A 51 -7.96 0.73 -23.94
N LYS A 52 -7.11 -0.19 -24.44
CA LYS A 52 -7.37 -0.92 -25.68
C LYS A 52 -8.53 -1.93 -25.52
N SER A 53 -8.53 -2.71 -24.44
CA SER A 53 -9.58 -3.68 -24.12
C SER A 53 -10.94 -3.00 -23.95
N ALA A 54 -10.98 -1.85 -23.27
CA ALA A 54 -12.19 -1.06 -23.11
C ALA A 54 -12.72 -0.51 -24.44
N LYS A 55 -11.85 0.04 -25.30
CA LYS A 55 -12.25 0.51 -26.65
C LYS A 55 -12.80 -0.61 -27.53
N ASN A 56 -12.32 -1.83 -27.34
CA ASN A 56 -12.80 -3.01 -28.07
C ASN A 56 -14.11 -3.59 -27.49
N GLY A 57 -14.71 -2.96 -26.46
CA GLY A 57 -15.91 -3.44 -25.79
C GLY A 57 -15.68 -4.68 -24.89
N GLN A 58 -14.43 -5.06 -24.63
CA GLN A 58 -14.06 -6.23 -23.85
C GLN A 58 -14.02 -5.89 -22.35
N MET A 59 -15.17 -5.50 -21.79
CA MET A 59 -15.27 -5.02 -20.41
C MET A 59 -14.83 -6.04 -19.35
N GLY A 60 -15.08 -7.34 -19.58
CA GLY A 60 -14.58 -8.40 -18.70
C GLY A 60 -13.05 -8.47 -18.64
N ALA A 61 -12.37 -8.33 -19.79
CA ALA A 61 -10.92 -8.29 -19.84
C ALA A 61 -10.37 -7.01 -19.20
N ALA A 62 -11.02 -5.86 -19.44
CA ALA A 62 -10.65 -4.59 -18.83
C ALA A 62 -10.75 -4.63 -17.29
N LYS A 63 -11.82 -5.23 -16.71
CA LYS A 63 -11.98 -5.38 -15.25
C LYS A 63 -10.89 -6.26 -14.64
N ILE A 64 -10.51 -7.36 -15.31
CA ILE A 64 -9.41 -8.23 -14.85
C ILE A 64 -8.07 -7.50 -14.91
N GLN A 65 -7.78 -6.82 -16.02
CA GLN A 65 -6.54 -6.04 -16.17
C GLN A 65 -6.47 -4.88 -15.18
N ALA A 66 -7.59 -4.25 -14.85
CA ALA A 66 -7.65 -3.20 -13.83
C ALA A 66 -7.35 -3.74 -12.42
N LYS A 67 -7.82 -4.96 -12.07
CA LYS A 67 -7.41 -5.63 -10.82
C LYS A 67 -5.88 -5.85 -10.77
N ASP A 68 -5.28 -6.26 -11.89
CA ASP A 68 -3.81 -6.44 -11.97
C ASP A 68 -3.06 -5.10 -11.88
N LEU A 69 -3.64 -4.02 -12.41
CA LEU A 69 -3.10 -2.67 -12.29
C LEU A 69 -3.09 -2.19 -10.82
N VAL A 70 -4.19 -2.36 -10.10
CA VAL A 70 -4.28 -2.03 -8.66
C VAL A 70 -3.23 -2.81 -7.86
N ARG A 71 -3.11 -4.11 -8.14
CA ARG A 71 -2.09 -4.96 -7.51
C ARG A 71 -0.67 -4.48 -7.81
N THR A 72 -0.40 -4.08 -9.05
CA THR A 72 0.90 -3.55 -9.47
C THR A 72 1.22 -2.24 -8.75
N ARG A 73 0.26 -1.31 -8.64
CA ARG A 73 0.41 -0.06 -7.88
C ARG A 73 0.72 -0.31 -6.41
N ARG A 74 0.00 -1.23 -5.76
CA ARG A 74 0.27 -1.66 -4.37
C ARG A 74 1.67 -2.24 -4.21
N TYR A 75 2.15 -3.03 -5.18
CA TYR A 75 3.53 -3.52 -5.14
C TYR A 75 4.54 -2.37 -5.26
N VAL A 76 4.36 -1.43 -6.19
CA VAL A 76 5.24 -0.25 -6.33
C VAL A 76 5.34 0.52 -5.02
N GLU A 77 4.21 0.76 -4.35
CA GLU A 77 4.17 1.39 -3.02
C GLU A 77 4.90 0.57 -1.95
N LYS A 78 4.68 -0.74 -1.91
CA LYS A 78 5.42 -1.65 -1.01
C LYS A 78 6.92 -1.59 -1.24
N PHE A 79 7.38 -1.50 -2.49
CA PHE A 79 8.80 -1.30 -2.82
C PHE A 79 9.33 0.05 -2.30
N TYR A 80 8.55 1.13 -2.34
CA TYR A 80 8.94 2.42 -1.72
C TYR A 80 9.08 2.31 -0.20
N SER A 81 8.13 1.63 0.47
CA SER A 81 8.19 1.38 1.92
C SER A 81 9.43 0.55 2.28
N MET A 82 9.64 -0.59 1.61
CA MET A 82 10.81 -1.45 1.82
C MET A 82 12.14 -0.73 1.57
N ARG A 83 12.25 0.10 0.52
CA ARG A 83 13.45 0.91 0.25
C ARG A 83 13.76 1.85 1.42
N THR A 84 12.72 2.47 1.97
CA THR A 84 12.82 3.41 3.09
C THR A 84 13.23 2.68 4.37
N GLN A 85 12.65 1.50 4.64
CA GLN A 85 13.05 0.63 5.76
C GLN A 85 14.52 0.21 5.65
N LEU A 86 14.98 -0.24 4.48
CA LEU A 86 16.39 -0.57 4.28
C LEU A 86 17.31 0.64 4.43
N GLN A 87 16.85 1.84 4.05
CA GLN A 87 17.59 3.08 4.26
C GLN A 87 17.72 3.41 5.76
N ALA A 88 16.65 3.22 6.53
CA ALA A 88 16.66 3.41 7.98
C ALA A 88 17.62 2.42 8.67
N ILE A 89 17.62 1.15 8.28
CA ILE A 89 18.55 0.14 8.80
C ILE A 89 20.00 0.48 8.43
N SER A 90 20.24 0.93 7.20
CA SER A 90 21.59 1.36 6.78
C SER A 90 22.10 2.53 7.62
N LEU A 91 21.25 3.52 7.90
CA LEU A 91 21.57 4.65 8.77
C LEU A 91 21.88 4.19 10.20
N ARG A 92 21.08 3.28 10.76
CA ARG A 92 21.33 2.71 12.09
C ARG A 92 22.66 1.97 12.17
N ILE A 93 22.99 1.19 11.13
CA ILE A 93 24.29 0.53 11.01
C ILE A 93 25.44 1.54 10.97
N GLN A 94 25.26 2.66 10.27
CA GLN A 94 26.24 3.74 10.24
C GLN A 94 26.44 4.36 11.64
N THR A 95 25.36 4.59 12.40
CA THR A 95 25.42 5.07 13.79
C THR A 95 26.18 4.09 14.71
N VAL A 96 25.89 2.79 14.61
CA VAL A 96 26.60 1.76 15.39
C VAL A 96 28.09 1.79 15.07
N ARG A 97 28.46 1.95 13.80
CA ARG A 97 29.86 2.05 13.38
C ARG A 97 30.56 3.29 13.93
N THR A 98 29.90 4.45 13.94
CA THR A 98 30.48 5.67 14.52
C THR A 98 30.65 5.54 16.03
N ASN A 99 29.70 4.89 16.72
CA ASN A 99 29.78 4.61 18.15
C ASN A 99 30.93 3.63 18.46
N GLU A 100 31.14 2.60 17.64
CA GLU A 100 32.28 1.69 17.77
C GLU A 100 33.61 2.43 17.63
N GLN A 101 33.74 3.33 16.63
CA GLN A 101 34.95 4.15 16.45
C GLN A 101 35.18 5.10 17.63
N MET A 102 34.12 5.73 18.14
CA MET A 102 34.18 6.60 19.31
C MET A 102 34.60 5.81 20.55
N MET A 103 34.03 4.62 20.78
CA MET A 103 34.40 3.73 21.87
C MET A 103 35.86 3.26 21.74
N GLN A 104 36.34 2.97 20.53
CA GLN A 104 37.73 2.61 20.29
C GLN A 104 38.70 3.77 20.58
N ALA A 105 38.33 4.99 20.17
CA ALA A 105 39.09 6.20 20.46
C ALA A 105 39.09 6.52 21.96
N MET A 106 37.93 6.42 22.63
CA MET A 106 37.82 6.54 24.09
C MET A 106 38.60 5.47 24.81
N LYS A 107 38.62 4.22 24.33
CA LYS A 107 39.45 3.14 24.91
C LYS A 107 40.93 3.45 24.77
N GLY A 108 41.36 4.01 23.64
CA GLY A 108 42.73 4.49 23.43
C GLY A 108 43.08 5.65 24.36
N ALA A 109 42.20 6.66 24.44
CA ALA A 109 42.35 7.82 25.31
C ALA A 109 42.34 7.43 26.80
N THR A 110 41.44 6.55 27.24
CA THR A 110 41.39 5.98 28.60
C THR A 110 42.57 5.05 28.87
N GLY A 111 43.14 4.40 27.86
CA GLY A 111 44.40 3.66 27.99
C GLY A 111 45.58 4.59 28.26
N VAL A 112 45.68 5.70 27.52
CA VAL A 112 46.69 6.75 27.72
C VAL A 112 46.47 7.45 29.06
N LEU A 113 45.25 7.88 29.36
CA LEU A 113 44.84 8.42 30.65
C LEU A 113 45.04 7.41 31.77
N GLY A 114 44.88 6.11 31.54
CA GLY A 114 45.14 5.04 32.50
C GLY A 114 46.63 4.88 32.80
N SER A 115 47.47 4.98 31.78
CA SER A 115 48.93 5.05 31.94
C SER A 115 49.39 6.32 32.67
N MET A 116 48.63 7.41 32.52
CA MET A 116 48.83 8.70 33.18
C MET A 116 48.15 8.80 34.58
N ASN A 117 47.12 7.98 34.82
CA ASN A 117 46.34 7.82 36.07
C ASN A 117 47.02 6.87 37.06
N ARG A 118 48.04 6.11 36.61
CA ARG A 118 48.97 5.47 37.56
C ARG A 118 49.65 6.50 38.48
N SER A 119 49.51 7.81 38.19
CA SER A 119 49.83 8.92 39.09
C SER A 119 48.67 9.80 39.59
N MET A 120 47.38 9.60 39.28
CA MET A 120 46.28 10.46 39.82
C MET A 120 44.82 9.93 39.64
N ASN A 121 44.34 9.17 40.65
CA ASN A 121 42.98 8.95 41.21
C ASN A 121 41.67 8.71 40.38
N LEU A 122 40.88 7.79 40.95
CA LEU A 122 39.71 6.99 40.50
C LEU A 122 38.32 7.61 40.11
N PRO A 123 37.91 8.86 40.43
CA PRO A 123 36.51 9.30 40.24
C PRO A 123 36.00 9.43 38.79
N ALA A 124 36.89 9.56 37.79
CA ALA A 124 36.49 9.78 36.39
C ALA A 124 35.98 8.51 35.70
N LEU A 125 36.46 7.34 36.12
CA LEU A 125 36.06 6.04 35.58
C LEU A 125 34.63 5.64 36.00
N GLN A 126 34.19 6.04 37.20
CA GLN A 126 32.82 5.83 37.67
C GLN A 126 31.78 6.65 36.90
N ARG A 127 32.17 7.85 36.42
CA ARG A 127 31.27 8.75 35.70
C ARG A 127 31.00 8.28 34.26
N ILE A 128 32.05 7.81 33.58
CA ILE A 128 31.95 7.22 32.22
C ILE A 128 31.12 5.93 32.24
N ALA A 129 31.20 5.14 33.30
CA ALA A 129 30.38 3.93 33.47
C ALA A 129 28.89 4.27 33.65
N MET A 130 28.56 5.27 34.48
CA MET A 130 27.17 5.71 34.67
C MET A 130 26.57 6.40 33.43
N GLU A 131 27.36 7.18 32.70
CA GLU A 131 26.89 7.81 31.45
C GLU A 131 26.68 6.78 30.34
N PHE A 132 27.52 5.75 30.25
CA PHE A 132 27.33 4.66 29.30
C PHE A 132 26.06 3.84 29.60
N GLU A 133 25.77 3.57 30.87
CA GLU A 133 24.55 2.86 31.30
C GLU A 133 23.30 3.68 30.94
N LYS A 134 23.33 4.99 31.18
CA LYS A 134 22.22 5.90 30.85
C LYS A 134 21.99 6.07 29.34
N GLU A 135 23.05 6.11 28.54
CA GLU A 135 22.95 6.25 27.07
C GLU A 135 22.43 4.96 26.40
N ASN A 136 22.72 3.79 26.99
CA ASN A 136 22.21 2.50 26.54
C ASN A 136 20.70 2.36 26.84
N ASP A 137 20.26 2.72 28.05
CA ASP A 137 18.84 2.69 28.42
C ASP A 137 17.98 3.63 27.55
N ILE A 138 18.51 4.79 27.17
CA ILE A 138 17.85 5.73 26.24
C ILE A 138 17.78 5.17 24.81
N MET A 139 18.75 4.36 24.39
CA MET A 139 18.75 3.68 23.10
C MET A 139 17.74 2.54 23.05
N ASP A 140 17.60 1.77 24.13
CA ASP A 140 16.63 0.68 24.22
C ASP A 140 15.18 1.22 24.27
N GLN A 141 14.91 2.32 25.00
CA GLN A 141 13.59 2.97 24.96
C GLN A 141 13.25 3.58 23.59
N ARG A 142 14.23 4.13 22.88
CA ARG A 142 14.01 4.63 21.51
C ARG A 142 13.76 3.53 20.51
N GLN A 143 14.25 2.32 20.78
CA GLN A 143 14.00 1.16 19.94
C GLN A 143 12.58 0.64 20.09
N GLU A 144 12.06 0.57 21.32
CA GLU A 144 10.67 0.19 21.59
C GLU A 144 9.66 1.17 20.95
N MET A 145 9.88 2.49 21.06
CA MET A 145 9.01 3.47 20.39
C MET A 145 9.07 3.41 18.85
N MET A 146 10.17 2.91 18.29
CA MET A 146 10.33 2.77 16.85
C MET A 146 9.67 1.50 16.31
N ASP A 147 9.66 0.41 17.09
CA ASP A 147 8.97 -0.83 16.72
C ASP A 147 7.44 -0.68 16.84
N ASP A 148 6.93 0.03 17.86
CA ASP A 148 5.49 0.33 17.99
C ASP A 148 4.97 1.22 16.85
N ALA A 149 5.77 2.21 16.41
CA ALA A 149 5.42 3.07 15.29
C ALA A 149 5.52 2.37 13.91
N ILE A 150 6.24 1.24 13.82
CA ILE A 150 6.33 0.42 12.61
C ILE A 150 5.15 -0.56 12.54
N ASP A 151 4.72 -1.12 13.68
CA ASP A 151 3.57 -2.04 13.75
C ASP A 151 2.26 -1.32 13.39
N ASP A 152 2.03 -0.11 13.90
CA ASP A 152 0.84 0.72 13.59
C ASP A 152 0.76 1.15 12.10
N VAL A 153 1.89 1.19 11.38
CA VAL A 153 1.94 1.58 9.96
C VAL A 153 1.80 0.38 9.01
N THR A 154 1.95 -0.85 9.52
CA THR A 154 1.81 -2.09 8.71
C THR A 154 0.45 -2.78 8.82
N GLY A 155 -0.45 -2.23 9.63
CA GLY A 155 -1.88 -2.56 9.66
C GLY A 155 -2.61 -2.13 8.38
N LEU A 156 -2.25 -2.77 7.26
CA LEU A 156 -3.01 -2.72 6.01
C LEU A 156 -4.13 -3.76 6.09
N GLU A 157 -5.11 -3.51 6.96
CA GLU A 157 -6.47 -3.99 6.73
C GLU A 157 -7.06 -3.11 5.63
N ASP A 158 -7.37 -3.71 4.48
CA ASP A 158 -8.51 -3.35 3.61
C ASP A 158 -8.45 -4.22 2.34
N GLU A 159 -8.87 -5.48 2.54
CA GLU A 159 -9.07 -6.46 1.47
C GLU A 159 -10.49 -6.40 0.88
N GLU A 160 -11.40 -5.60 1.45
CA GLU A 160 -12.82 -5.57 1.07
C GLU A 160 -13.23 -4.54 0.00
N GLU A 161 -12.39 -3.54 -0.33
CA GLU A 161 -12.74 -2.50 -1.33
C GLU A 161 -12.39 -2.85 -2.78
N GLY A 162 -12.28 -4.14 -3.13
CA GLY A 162 -11.67 -4.57 -4.39
C GLY A 162 -12.46 -4.26 -5.67
N GLU A 163 -13.76 -3.97 -5.60
CA GLU A 163 -14.58 -3.68 -6.79
C GLU A 163 -14.74 -2.18 -7.03
N GLU A 164 -14.96 -1.40 -5.96
CA GLU A 164 -15.07 0.06 -6.02
C GLU A 164 -13.75 0.71 -6.43
N VAL A 165 -12.62 0.24 -5.90
CA VAL A 165 -11.28 0.71 -6.29
C VAL A 165 -10.99 0.41 -7.77
N VAL A 166 -11.51 -0.69 -8.31
CA VAL A 166 -11.34 -1.02 -9.73
C VAL A 166 -12.17 -0.09 -10.61
N GLU A 167 -13.40 0.22 -10.21
CA GLU A 167 -14.24 1.18 -10.91
C GLU A 167 -13.61 2.58 -10.89
N GLN A 168 -13.13 3.03 -9.74
CA GLN A 168 -12.41 4.30 -9.59
C GLN A 168 -11.17 4.38 -10.50
N VAL A 169 -10.39 3.30 -10.61
CA VAL A 169 -9.21 3.25 -11.50
C VAL A 169 -9.61 3.28 -12.98
N LEU A 170 -10.72 2.63 -13.36
CA LEU A 170 -11.24 2.69 -14.73
C LEU A 170 -11.71 4.12 -15.10
N GLU A 171 -12.35 4.81 -14.15
CA GLU A 171 -12.71 6.22 -14.28
C GLU A 171 -11.47 7.13 -14.38
N GLU A 172 -10.45 6.94 -13.53
CA GLU A 172 -9.17 7.67 -13.58
C GLU A 172 -8.49 7.56 -14.94
N ILE A 173 -8.57 6.38 -15.56
CA ILE A 173 -7.98 6.08 -16.87
C ILE A 173 -8.76 6.78 -18.01
N GLY A 174 -9.96 7.31 -17.73
CA GLY A 174 -10.85 7.96 -18.69
C GLY A 174 -11.65 6.95 -19.53
N ILE A 175 -11.86 5.74 -19.02
CA ILE A 175 -12.82 4.79 -19.59
C ILE A 175 -14.15 5.13 -18.94
N ASP A 176 -14.84 6.12 -19.49
CA ASP A 176 -16.19 6.41 -19.06
C ASP A 176 -17.07 5.22 -19.48
N LEU A 177 -17.36 4.33 -18.53
CA LEU A 177 -18.28 3.20 -18.68
C LEU A 177 -19.64 3.68 -19.25
N LYS A 178 -20.03 4.93 -18.95
CA LYS A 178 -21.28 5.52 -19.46
C LYS A 178 -21.23 5.87 -20.95
N ALA A 179 -20.06 6.21 -21.49
CA ALA A 179 -19.91 6.47 -22.91
C ALA A 179 -19.99 5.19 -23.76
N ALA A 180 -19.63 4.03 -23.19
CA ALA A 180 -19.72 2.72 -23.86
C ALA A 180 -21.07 2.02 -23.68
N MET A 181 -21.86 2.38 -22.65
CA MET A 181 -23.22 1.86 -22.44
C MET A 181 -24.29 2.54 -23.32
N GLY A 182 -23.87 3.26 -24.35
CA GLY A 182 -24.75 3.76 -25.38
C GLY A 182 -25.60 4.94 -24.89
N GLU A 183 -25.59 6.00 -25.69
CA GLU A 183 -26.81 6.75 -25.92
C GLU A 183 -27.90 5.71 -26.25
N THR A 184 -28.69 5.32 -25.24
CA THR A 184 -29.97 4.67 -25.51
C THR A 184 -30.69 5.65 -26.42
N PRO A 185 -31.03 5.28 -27.67
CA PRO A 185 -31.68 6.22 -28.57
C PRO A 185 -33.05 6.55 -27.96
N GLN A 186 -33.14 7.66 -27.24
CA GLN A 186 -34.40 8.28 -26.79
C GLN A 186 -35.22 8.82 -27.98
N GLY A 187 -34.83 8.47 -29.22
CA GLY A 187 -35.41 8.92 -30.47
C GLY A 187 -36.16 7.86 -31.26
N LEU A 188 -36.42 6.65 -30.73
CA LEU A 188 -37.47 5.80 -31.30
C LEU A 188 -38.82 6.30 -30.78
N GLN A 189 -39.25 7.42 -31.37
CA GLN A 189 -40.66 7.76 -31.45
C GLN A 189 -41.37 6.51 -31.97
N SER A 190 -42.17 5.90 -31.11
CA SER A 190 -43.14 4.90 -31.49
C SER A 190 -43.99 5.52 -32.60
N GLN A 191 -43.70 5.16 -33.85
CA GLN A 191 -44.67 5.30 -34.93
C GLN A 191 -45.86 4.46 -34.51
N ALA A 192 -46.88 5.13 -34.00
CA ALA A 192 -48.18 4.56 -33.77
C ALA A 192 -48.67 4.00 -35.11
N VAL A 193 -48.58 2.68 -35.26
CA VAL A 193 -49.27 1.96 -36.31
C VAL A 193 -50.76 2.16 -36.04
N ALA A 194 -51.46 2.78 -36.99
CA ALA A 194 -52.90 2.97 -36.91
C ALA A 194 -53.60 1.62 -37.06
N GLU A 195 -53.85 0.94 -35.94
CA GLU A 195 -54.73 -0.23 -35.89
C GLU A 195 -56.20 0.22 -35.91
N GLY A 196 -56.98 -0.49 -36.74
CA GLY A 196 -58.33 -0.15 -37.11
C GLY A 196 -59.30 -0.08 -35.92
N ARG A 197 -60.19 0.90 -35.97
CA ARG A 197 -61.32 1.04 -35.06
C ARG A 197 -62.21 -0.19 -35.15
N VAL A 198 -62.23 -1.00 -34.08
CA VAL A 198 -63.35 -1.89 -33.78
C VAL A 198 -64.18 -1.21 -32.69
N ALA A 199 -65.45 -0.99 -32.99
CA ALA A 199 -66.40 -0.31 -32.12
C ALA A 199 -66.68 -1.14 -30.86
N GLN A 200 -66.47 -0.56 -29.68
CA GLN A 200 -67.00 -1.10 -28.42
C GLN A 200 -68.21 -0.28 -27.99
N ALA A 201 -69.31 -1.02 -27.75
CA ALA A 201 -70.64 -0.49 -27.51
C ALA A 201 -70.74 0.33 -26.22
N VAL A 202 -71.44 1.45 -26.36
CA VAL A 202 -71.86 2.36 -25.29
C VAL A 202 -72.95 1.70 -24.43
N GLY A 203 -72.76 1.75 -23.12
CA GLY A 203 -73.81 1.64 -22.10
C GLY A 203 -73.13 1.76 -20.73
N GLY A 204 -73.50 2.64 -19.80
CA GLY A 204 -74.61 3.57 -19.70
C GLY A 204 -74.81 3.83 -18.21
N GLY A 205 -74.81 5.09 -17.79
CA GLY A 205 -75.06 5.55 -16.42
C GLY A 205 -73.80 5.56 -15.55
N GLY A 206 -73.46 6.59 -14.78
CA GLY A 206 -74.21 7.77 -14.36
C GLY A 206 -73.80 8.07 -12.91
N GLY A 207 -73.26 9.26 -12.66
CA GLY A 207 -73.14 9.83 -11.31
C GLY A 207 -71.71 9.94 -10.76
N PRO A 208 -71.42 10.99 -9.95
CA PRO A 208 -70.12 11.65 -9.94
C PRO A 208 -69.31 11.35 -8.68
N GLY A 209 -68.00 11.10 -8.84
CA GLY A 209 -67.06 10.98 -7.74
C GLY A 209 -65.71 10.56 -8.27
N GLY A 210 -64.80 11.52 -8.44
CA GLY A 210 -63.46 11.26 -8.94
C GLY A 210 -62.69 10.35 -8.00
N ALA A 211 -62.28 9.20 -8.52
CA ALA A 211 -61.18 8.41 -8.01
C ALA A 211 -60.31 8.05 -9.21
N ASP A 212 -59.02 8.32 -9.06
CA ASP A 212 -57.98 8.16 -10.08
C ASP A 212 -57.86 6.67 -10.48
N PRO A 213 -57.84 6.30 -11.78
CA PRO A 213 -57.80 4.90 -12.22
C PRO A 213 -56.61 4.07 -11.71
N GLY A 214 -55.62 4.70 -11.06
CA GLY A 214 -54.46 4.01 -10.48
C GLY A 214 -54.71 3.42 -9.09
N ASP A 215 -55.69 3.91 -8.32
CA ASP A 215 -55.88 3.49 -6.93
C ASP A 215 -56.63 2.15 -6.83
N ASP A 216 -57.55 1.87 -7.76
CA ASP A 216 -58.30 0.60 -7.81
C ASP A 216 -57.37 -0.59 -8.12
N ASP A 217 -56.39 -0.41 -9.01
CA ASP A 217 -55.40 -1.44 -9.36
C ASP A 217 -54.40 -1.71 -8.22
N LEU A 218 -54.07 -0.70 -7.41
CA LEU A 218 -53.21 -0.85 -6.24
C LEU A 218 -53.92 -1.54 -5.08
N GLN A 219 -55.22 -1.27 -4.89
CA GLN A 219 -56.04 -1.97 -3.90
C GLN A 219 -56.27 -3.44 -4.26
N ALA A 220 -56.50 -3.76 -5.53
CA ALA A 220 -56.59 -5.14 -5.99
C ALA A 220 -55.29 -5.94 -5.74
N ARG A 221 -54.13 -5.30 -5.88
CA ARG A 221 -52.82 -5.90 -5.55
C ARG A 221 -52.61 -6.08 -4.05
N LEU A 222 -53.01 -5.11 -3.24
CA LEU A 222 -52.94 -5.20 -1.76
C LEU A 222 -53.82 -6.32 -1.19
N ASP A 223 -55.02 -6.52 -1.75
CA ASP A 223 -55.92 -7.57 -1.31
C ASP A 223 -55.44 -8.97 -1.71
N SER A 224 -54.69 -9.09 -2.81
CA SER A 224 -54.05 -10.36 -3.19
C SER A 224 -52.92 -10.76 -2.23
N LEU A 225 -52.17 -9.78 -1.70
CA LEU A 225 -51.10 -9.98 -0.71
C LEU A 225 -51.61 -10.28 0.71
N ARG A 226 -52.89 -10.01 0.98
CA ARG A 226 -53.51 -10.21 2.29
C ARG A 226 -54.18 -11.58 2.44
N ARG A 227 -54.20 -12.38 1.37
CA ARG A 227 -54.89 -13.68 1.28
C ARG A 227 -53.95 -14.88 1.26
N ASP A 228 -52.64 -14.66 1.21
CA ASP A 228 -51.58 -15.64 1.48
C ASP A 228 -51.06 -15.47 2.93
#